data_AF-W0F6E1-F1
#
_entry.id   AF-W0F6E1-F1
#
_cell.length_a   1.000
_cell.length_b   1.000
_cell.length_c   1.000
_cell.angle_alpha   90.00
_cell.angle_beta   90.00
_cell.angle_gamma   90.00
#
_symmetry.space_group_name_H-M   'P 1'
#
loop_
_entity.id
_entity.type
_entity.pdbx_description
1 polymer ?
#
loop_
_entity_poly.entity_id
_entity_poly.type
_entity_poly.pdbx_seq_one_letter_code
_entity_poly.pdbx_strand_id
1 'polypeptide(L)'
;MQQLSTNFDDSGDLAMNTLTYFNTLGSPDLRKQQAMIIADQLDHIFRIGRGAKYEANVDRTKAMNSMVKILIDEKKLLKDLAQTIDDSYKFWGESTLLNQ
;
A
#
# COMPACT_ATOMS: atom_id res chain seq x y z
N MET A 1 -3.16 2.60 21.73
CA MET A 1 -3.32 2.64 20.26
C MET A 1 -3.67 4.06 19.88
N GLN A 2 -2.84 4.75 19.10
CA GLN A 2 -3.12 6.11 18.60
C GLN A 2 -3.85 5.98 17.27
N GLN A 3 -5.15 6.25 17.28
CA GLN A 3 -5.93 6.44 16.06
C GLN A 3 -5.82 7.91 15.67
N LEU A 4 -5.51 8.20 14.40
CA LEU A 4 -5.48 9.56 13.89
C LEU A 4 -6.92 10.12 13.91
N SER A 5 -7.10 11.30 14.50
CA SER A 5 -8.40 11.98 14.64
C SER A 5 -8.56 13.17 13.69
N THR A 6 -7.58 13.40 12.82
CA THR A 6 -7.57 14.51 11.85
C THR A 6 -8.48 14.19 10.66
N ASN A 7 -9.16 15.19 10.12
CA ASN A 7 -9.93 15.04 8.89
C ASN A 7 -9.00 14.64 7.74
N PHE A 8 -9.55 13.96 6.74
CA PHE A 8 -8.77 13.49 5.59
C PHE A 8 -8.04 14.65 4.87
N ASP A 9 -8.74 15.77 4.66
CA ASP A 9 -8.19 16.96 3.97
C ASP A 9 -7.01 17.61 4.72
N ASP A 10 -6.98 17.45 6.05
CA ASP A 10 -5.96 18.03 6.91
C ASP A 10 -4.85 17.03 7.29
N SER A 11 -4.96 15.77 6.84
CA SER A 11 -4.08 14.68 7.26
C SER A 11 -2.65 14.78 6.70
N GLY A 12 -2.45 15.58 5.65
CA GLY A 12 -1.15 15.84 5.04
C GLY A 12 -0.39 14.56 4.67
N ASP A 13 0.94 14.64 4.73
CA ASP A 13 1.82 13.49 4.47
C ASP A 13 1.90 12.57 5.70
N LEU A 14 1.28 11.39 5.60
CA LEU A 14 1.33 10.37 6.65
C LEU A 14 2.48 9.40 6.43
N ALA A 15 3.45 9.36 7.33
CA ALA A 15 4.56 8.40 7.29
C ALA A 15 4.16 7.02 7.82
N MET A 16 4.74 5.94 7.27
CA MET A 16 4.41 4.56 7.64
C MET A 16 4.57 4.28 9.13
N ASN A 17 5.58 4.86 9.78
CA ASN A 17 5.81 4.70 11.21
C ASN A 17 4.77 5.35 12.12
N THR A 18 3.89 6.20 11.57
CA THR A 18 2.77 6.80 12.30
C THR A 18 1.52 5.92 12.26
N LEU A 19 1.50 4.90 11.39
CA LEU A 19 0.37 4.00 11.23
C LEU A 19 0.37 2.92 12.31
N THR A 20 -0.83 2.57 12.80
CA THR A 20 -1.00 1.67 13.95
C THR A 20 -0.36 0.29 13.79
N TYR A 21 -0.22 -0.20 12.56
CA TYR A 21 0.41 -1.49 12.31
C TYR A 21 1.93 -1.48 12.52
N PHE A 22 2.57 -0.31 12.39
CA PHE A 22 4.02 -0.21 12.32
C PHE A 22 4.61 -0.23 13.73
N ASN A 23 4.98 -1.43 14.20
CA ASN A 23 5.63 -1.58 15.49
C ASN A 23 7.12 -1.19 15.42
N THR A 24 7.44 0.04 15.81
CA THR A 24 8.82 0.56 15.83
C THR A 24 9.73 -0.20 16.79
N LEU A 25 9.18 -0.77 17.87
CA LEU A 25 9.90 -1.60 18.83
C LEU A 25 10.05 -3.06 18.37
N GLY A 26 9.39 -3.44 17.28
CA GLY A 26 9.47 -4.79 16.71
C GLY A 26 10.84 -5.06 16.07
N SER A 27 11.18 -6.33 15.90
CA SER A 27 12.33 -6.70 15.07
C SER A 27 12.06 -6.40 13.58
N PRO A 28 13.10 -6.21 12.75
CA PRO A 28 12.93 -6.06 11.30
C PRO A 28 12.13 -7.22 10.67
N ASP A 29 12.35 -8.45 11.13
CA ASP A 29 11.63 -9.63 10.64
C ASP A 29 10.14 -9.59 11.02
N LEU A 30 9.81 -9.18 12.25
CA LEU A 30 8.42 -9.04 12.68
C LEU A 30 7.69 -7.98 11.85
N ARG A 31 8.33 -6.82 11.60
CA ARG A 31 7.77 -5.78 10.73
C ARG A 31 7.54 -6.29 9.31
N LYS A 32 8.50 -7.05 8.77
CA LYS A 32 8.38 -7.65 7.43
C LYS A 32 7.21 -8.64 7.36
N GLN A 33 7.03 -9.47 8.39
CA GLN A 33 5.90 -10.40 8.46
C GLN A 33 4.56 -9.66 8.52
N GLN A 34 4.45 -8.61 9.33
CA GLN A 34 3.25 -7.77 9.40
C GLN A 34 2.95 -7.08 8.07
N ALA A 35 3.97 -6.53 7.41
CA ALA A 35 3.85 -5.92 6.10
C ALA A 35 3.39 -6.92 5.03
N MET A 36 3.86 -8.17 5.07
CA MET A 36 3.40 -9.23 4.16
C MET A 36 1.92 -9.55 4.34
N ILE A 37 1.43 -9.61 5.58
CA ILE A 37 0.01 -9.85 5.88
C ILE A 37 -0.84 -8.71 5.33
N ILE A 38 -0.43 -7.45 5.55
CA ILE A 38 -1.15 -6.28 5.04
C ILE A 38 -1.16 -6.25 3.52
N ALA A 39 -0.01 -6.49 2.87
CA ALA A 39 0.09 -6.53 1.42
C ALA A 39 -0.82 -7.62 0.82
N ASP A 40 -0.91 -8.79 1.46
CA ASP A 40 -1.79 -9.88 1.02
C ASP A 40 -3.26 -9.51 1.16
N GLN A 41 -3.63 -8.87 2.27
CA GLN A 41 -4.99 -8.36 2.48
C GLN A 41 -5.37 -7.31 1.44
N LEU A 42 -4.47 -6.38 1.13
CA LEU A 42 -4.68 -5.36 0.10
C LEU A 42 -4.83 -6.00 -1.28
N ASP A 43 -3.96 -6.94 -1.66
CA ASP A 43 -4.07 -7.70 -2.92
C ASP A 43 -5.45 -8.36 -3.06
N HIS A 44 -5.90 -9.02 -1.99
CA HIS A 44 -7.19 -9.69 -1.96
C HIS A 44 -8.35 -8.69 -2.07
N ILE A 45 -8.30 -7.58 -1.35
CA ILE A 45 -9.33 -6.53 -1.39
C ILE A 45 -9.42 -5.93 -2.80
N PHE A 46 -8.29 -5.62 -3.43
CA PHE A 46 -8.30 -5.00 -4.76
C PHE A 46 -8.75 -5.97 -5.83
N ARG A 47 -8.19 -7.19 -5.87
CA ARG A 47 -8.52 -8.16 -6.90
C ARG A 47 -9.90 -8.80 -6.74
N ILE A 48 -10.22 -9.25 -5.53
CA ILE A 48 -11.45 -10.02 -5.29
C ILE A 48 -12.57 -9.06 -4.87
N GLY A 49 -12.30 -8.16 -3.94
CA GLY A 49 -13.30 -7.22 -3.44
C GLY A 49 -13.67 -6.12 -4.43
N ARG A 50 -12.68 -5.63 -5.20
CA ARG A 50 -12.87 -4.55 -6.19
C ARG A 50 -12.68 -5.00 -7.63
N GLY A 51 -12.38 -6.27 -7.91
CA GLY A 51 -12.24 -6.80 -9.26
C GLY A 51 -11.05 -6.26 -10.07
N ALA A 52 -10.08 -5.62 -9.42
CA ALA A 52 -8.91 -5.06 -10.08
C ALA A 52 -8.07 -6.15 -10.76
N LYS A 53 -7.42 -5.79 -11.87
CA LYS A 53 -6.46 -6.65 -12.56
C LYS A 53 -5.05 -6.14 -12.28
N TYR A 54 -4.03 -6.96 -12.51
CA TYR A 54 -2.67 -6.43 -12.48
C TYR A 54 -2.42 -5.57 -13.72
N GLU A 55 -1.58 -4.55 -13.56
CA GLU A 55 -1.07 -3.76 -14.67
C GLU A 55 -0.15 -4.58 -15.60
N ALA A 56 0.14 -4.02 -16.78
CA ALA A 56 1.01 -4.67 -17.75
C ALA A 56 2.41 -4.96 -17.16
N ASN A 57 2.90 -6.19 -17.31
CA ASN A 57 4.18 -6.66 -16.74
C ASN A 57 4.24 -6.62 -15.20
N VAL A 58 3.08 -6.68 -14.55
CA VAL A 58 2.95 -6.90 -13.10
C VAL A 58 2.29 -8.25 -12.87
N ASP A 59 2.94 -9.06 -12.05
CA ASP A 59 2.35 -10.25 -11.47
C ASP A 59 2.16 -10.06 -9.96
N ARG A 60 1.51 -11.04 -9.32
CA ARG A 60 1.29 -11.00 -7.87
C ARG A 60 2.58 -10.82 -7.09
N THR A 61 3.63 -11.52 -7.47
CA THR A 61 4.92 -11.49 -6.77
C THR A 61 5.52 -10.09 -6.81
N LYS A 62 5.47 -9.43 -7.96
CA LYS A 62 5.96 -8.06 -8.15
C LYS A 62 5.11 -7.06 -7.38
N ALA A 63 3.78 -7.13 -7.46
CA ALA A 63 2.89 -6.25 -6.70
C ALA A 63 3.11 -6.39 -5.18
N MET A 64 3.14 -7.62 -4.68
CA MET A 64 3.40 -7.93 -3.27
C MET A 64 4.76 -7.40 -2.80
N ASN A 65 5.83 -7.65 -3.56
CA ASN A 65 7.16 -7.19 -3.21
C ASN A 65 7.26 -5.66 -3.20
N SER A 66 6.59 -4.98 -4.13
CA SER A 66 6.55 -3.51 -4.17
C SER A 66 5.81 -2.95 -2.98
N MET A 67 4.62 -3.46 -2.64
CA MET A 67 3.87 -3.03 -1.45
C MET A 67 4.67 -3.27 -0.16
N VAL A 68 5.26 -4.45 0.01
CA VAL A 68 6.05 -4.79 1.21
C VAL A 68 7.25 -3.85 1.35
N LYS A 69 7.94 -3.51 0.26
CA LYS A 69 9.07 -2.54 0.29
C LYS A 69 8.66 -1.20 0.87
N ILE A 70 7.47 -0.70 0.53
CA ILE A 70 6.95 0.55 1.08
C ILE A 70 6.53 0.38 2.53
N LEU A 71 5.78 -0.68 2.85
CA LEU A 71 5.22 -0.94 4.18
C LEU A 71 6.28 -1.15 5.28
N ILE A 72 7.50 -1.55 4.93
CA ILE A 72 8.60 -1.73 5.91
C ILE A 72 9.47 -0.48 6.08
N ASP A 73 9.37 0.49 5.17
CA ASP A 73 10.20 1.71 5.19
C ASP A 73 9.49 2.79 6.01
N GLU A 74 10.03 3.05 7.19
CA GLU A 74 9.48 4.01 8.15
C GLU A 74 9.35 5.44 7.60
N LYS A 75 10.17 5.80 6.59
CA LYS A 75 10.22 7.14 5.99
C LYS A 75 9.30 7.28 4.80
N LYS A 76 8.78 6.16 4.27
CA LYS A 76 7.80 6.20 3.19
C LYS A 76 6.48 6.73 3.69
N LEU A 77 5.77 7.36 2.77
CA LEU A 77 4.48 7.99 3.02
C LEU A 77 3.35 7.09 2.52
N LEU A 78 2.16 7.26 3.09
CA LEU A 78 0.95 6.54 2.66
C LEU A 78 0.65 6.76 1.18
N LYS A 79 0.93 7.96 0.66
CA LYS A 79 0.83 8.25 -0.77
C LYS A 79 1.80 7.44 -1.64
N ASP A 80 2.97 7.06 -1.13
CA ASP A 80 3.92 6.21 -1.86
C ASP A 80 3.36 4.79 -2.01
N LEU A 81 2.64 4.31 -0.98
CA LEU A 81 1.93 3.04 -1.04
C LEU A 81 0.77 3.12 -2.03
N ALA A 82 0.01 4.22 -2.00
CA ALA A 82 -1.09 4.45 -2.95
C ALA A 82 -0.59 4.45 -4.40
N GLN A 83 0.50 5.18 -4.69
CA GLN A 83 1.12 5.18 -6.03
C GLN A 83 1.60 3.78 -6.41
N THR A 84 2.22 3.04 -5.49
CA THR A 84 2.66 1.66 -5.75
C THR A 84 1.49 0.74 -6.10
N ILE A 85 0.33 0.94 -5.48
CA ILE A 85 -0.90 0.21 -5.78
C ILE A 85 -1.41 0.59 -7.16
N ASP A 86 -1.48 1.89 -7.48
CA ASP A 86 -1.87 2.42 -8.79
C ASP A 86 -0.99 1.84 -9.92
N ASP A 87 0.33 1.84 -9.72
CA ASP A 87 1.30 1.26 -10.67
C ASP A 87 1.17 -0.27 -10.82
N SER A 88 0.54 -0.95 -9.85
CA SER A 88 0.46 -2.42 -9.79
C SER A 88 -0.90 -2.97 -10.22
N TYR A 89 -1.97 -2.22 -10.04
CA TYR A 89 -3.34 -2.68 -10.20
C TYR A 89 -4.15 -1.73 -11.07
N LYS A 90 -4.78 -2.30 -12.09
CA LYS A 90 -5.77 -1.64 -12.93
C LYS A 90 -7.16 -1.78 -12.34
N PHE A 91 -7.74 -0.67 -11.89
CA PHE A 91 -9.11 -0.62 -11.36
C PHE A 91 -10.15 -0.34 -12.46
N TRP A 92 -11.43 -0.53 -12.12
CA TRP A 92 -12.53 -0.35 -13.07
C TRP A 92 -12.74 1.13 -13.37
N GLY A 93 -12.92 1.46 -14.65
CA GLY A 93 -13.16 2.84 -15.08
C GLY A 93 -11.88 3.66 -15.26
N GLU A 94 -10.70 3.09 -15.02
CA GLU A 94 -9.44 3.68 -15.45
C GLU A 94 -9.38 3.65 -16.99
N SER A 95 -9.74 4.79 -17.57
CA SER A 95 -9.42 5.06 -18.96
C SER A 95 -7.92 5.32 -19.01
N THR A 96 -7.20 4.57 -19.85
CA THR A 96 -5.84 4.94 -20.25
C THR A 96 -5.91 6.31 -20.90
N LEU A 97 -5.73 7.37 -20.11
CA LEU A 97 -5.33 8.66 -20.64
C LEU A 97 -3.84 8.52 -20.99
N LEU A 98 -3.59 7.84 -22.11
CA LEU A 98 -2.36 7.99 -22.85
C LEU A 98 -2.28 9.47 -23.26
N ASN A 99 -1.38 10.21 -22.62
CA ASN A 99 -0.92 11.55 -22.96
C ASN A 99 -1.99 12.66 -23.01
N GLN A 100 -1.96 13.57 -22.04
CA GLN A 100 -2.09 15.01 -22.29
C GLN A 100 -1.10 15.78 -21.43
#